data_AF-A0A5C7UYB4-F1
#
_entry.id   AF-A0A5C7UYB4-F1
#
_cell.length_a   1.000
_cell.length_b   1.000
_cell.length_c   1.000
_cell.angle_alpha   90.00
_cell.angle_beta   90.00
_cell.angle_gamma   90.00
#
_symmetry.space_group_name_H-M   'P 1'
#
loop_
_entity.id
_entity.type
_entity.pdbx_description
1 polymer ?
#
loop_
_entity_poly.entity_id
_entity_poly.type
_entity_poly.pdbx_seq_one_letter_code
_entity_poly.pdbx_strand_id
1 'polypeptide(L)'
;MSNCISIEAHLAKFGISIQQANDFINSNLHKPEEIFQAARDYGVTTQMLNELSGYSMNDISEYFKTIDLESRDLDDPFILVNSDLNSLESLVSLNTKEDTLSNTSLHAATIQKIHELFKNEPQKIPDKIDDYEVMFNLGPPRSYQDDDSIYDASELGVCNLASVPATPESLESLFNGSLINIFSVLDDNELNLINGFSNKNSEEYQALLISSLSTPSSAIRSDADIVSLITNETIRIVETYWDIGDVEDDLDGILDYSYLGLATI
;
A
#
# COMPACT_ATOMS: atom_id res chain seq x y z
N MET A 1 11.48 -1.20 8.64
CA MET A 1 11.18 -1.50 7.22
C MET A 1 12.48 -1.67 6.46
N SER A 2 12.55 -2.54 5.47
CA SER A 2 13.72 -2.66 4.60
C SER A 2 13.62 -1.62 3.49
N ASN A 3 14.62 -0.73 3.34
CA ASN A 3 14.71 0.16 2.18
C ASN A 3 14.76 -0.67 0.88
N CYS A 4 13.75 -0.51 0.02
CA CYS A 4 13.71 -1.15 -1.29
C CYS A 4 14.67 -0.53 -2.31
N ILE A 5 15.11 0.71 -2.05
CA ILE A 5 16.06 1.45 -2.90
C ILE A 5 17.20 2.02 -2.05
N SER A 6 18.39 2.12 -2.63
CA SER A 6 19.51 2.84 -2.01
C SER A 6 19.20 4.34 -1.92
N ILE A 7 19.72 5.03 -0.91
CA ILE A 7 19.60 6.49 -0.83
C ILE A 7 20.17 7.24 -2.04
N GLU A 8 21.21 6.70 -2.72
CA GLU A 8 21.74 7.30 -3.93
C GLU A 8 20.72 7.31 -5.07
N ALA A 9 20.07 6.18 -5.31
CA ALA A 9 19.00 6.06 -6.31
C ALA A 9 17.79 6.94 -5.97
N HIS A 10 17.45 7.06 -4.67
CA HIS A 10 16.35 7.91 -4.21
C HIS A 10 16.61 9.39 -4.49
N LEU A 11 17.75 9.91 -4.03
CA LEU A 11 18.10 11.33 -4.22
C LEU A 11 18.32 11.70 -5.69
N ALA A 12 18.77 10.75 -6.51
CA ALA A 12 18.97 10.97 -7.94
C ALA A 12 17.69 11.36 -8.68
N LYS A 13 16.50 10.92 -8.22
CA LYS A 13 15.19 11.32 -8.80
C LYS A 13 14.97 12.83 -8.69
N PHE A 14 15.42 13.41 -7.58
CA PHE A 14 15.36 14.84 -7.32
C PHE A 14 16.55 15.62 -7.90
N GLY A 15 17.46 14.94 -8.63
CA GLY A 15 18.69 15.54 -9.13
C GLY A 15 19.69 15.92 -8.01
N ILE A 16 19.57 15.31 -6.83
CA ILE A 16 20.41 15.56 -5.67
C ILE A 16 21.48 14.48 -5.57
N SER A 17 22.74 14.89 -5.41
CA SER A 17 23.84 13.95 -5.12
C SER A 17 23.96 13.68 -3.63
N ILE A 18 24.53 12.52 -3.28
CA ILE A 18 24.90 12.16 -1.89
C ILE A 18 25.71 13.28 -1.23
N GLN A 19 26.68 13.86 -1.95
CA GLN A 19 27.52 14.93 -1.43
C GLN A 19 26.69 16.17 -1.08
N GLN A 20 25.77 16.59 -1.94
CA GLN A 20 24.90 17.74 -1.68
C GLN A 20 23.99 17.50 -0.47
N ALA A 21 23.43 16.30 -0.34
CA ALA A 21 22.60 15.93 0.81
C ALA A 21 23.42 15.92 2.12
N ASN A 22 24.62 15.35 2.10
CA ASN A 22 25.51 15.32 3.26
C ASN A 22 26.00 16.74 3.64
N ASP A 23 26.35 17.57 2.66
CA ASP A 23 26.71 18.98 2.87
C ASP A 23 25.56 19.78 3.49
N PHE A 24 24.32 19.52 3.06
CA PHE A 24 23.12 20.12 3.64
C PHE A 24 22.93 19.73 5.11
N ILE A 25 23.06 18.43 5.43
CA ILE A 25 22.97 17.93 6.82
C ILE A 25 24.04 18.61 7.69
N ASN A 26 25.30 18.60 7.25
CA ASN A 26 26.42 19.17 8.00
C ASN A 26 26.28 20.68 8.22
N SER A 27 25.76 21.40 7.24
CA SER A 27 25.55 22.85 7.33
C SER A 27 24.41 23.23 8.28
N ASN A 28 23.50 22.30 8.57
CA ASN A 28 22.30 22.52 9.36
C ASN A 28 22.24 21.69 10.65
N LEU A 29 23.36 21.14 11.15
CA LEU A 29 23.41 20.33 12.38
C LEU A 29 22.85 21.02 13.63
N HIS A 30 22.75 22.34 13.64
CA HIS A 30 22.16 23.11 14.74
C HIS A 30 20.69 23.47 14.53
N LYS A 31 20.09 22.96 13.46
CA LYS A 31 18.73 23.24 13.00
C LYS A 31 17.99 21.93 12.68
N PRO A 32 17.70 21.11 13.69
CA PRO A 32 17.02 19.83 13.51
C PRO A 32 15.71 19.95 12.72
N GLU A 33 14.98 21.07 12.86
CA GLU A 33 13.76 21.37 12.12
C GLU A 33 13.96 21.48 10.60
N GLU A 34 15.07 22.08 10.15
CA GLU A 34 15.35 22.23 8.71
C GLU A 34 15.73 20.88 8.09
N ILE A 35 16.46 20.04 8.82
CA ILE A 35 16.81 18.68 8.38
C ILE A 35 15.56 17.81 8.31
N PHE A 36 14.72 17.86 9.34
CA PHE A 36 13.49 17.07 9.40
C PHE A 36 12.51 17.45 8.29
N GLN A 37 12.29 18.75 8.07
CA GLN A 37 11.39 19.21 7.01
C GLN A 37 11.92 18.82 5.63
N ALA A 38 13.20 19.02 5.35
CA ALA A 38 13.80 18.57 4.09
C ALA A 38 13.68 17.05 3.91
N ALA A 39 13.90 16.28 4.98
CA ALA A 39 13.71 14.84 4.93
C ALA A 39 12.26 14.47 4.58
N ARG A 40 11.25 15.13 5.18
CA ARG A 40 9.84 14.94 4.83
C ARG A 40 9.50 15.33 3.40
N ASP A 41 10.06 16.43 2.91
CA ASP A 41 9.76 16.97 1.58
C ASP A 41 10.33 16.08 0.47
N TYR A 42 11.45 15.40 0.74
CA TYR A 42 12.11 14.51 -0.22
C TYR A 42 11.88 13.02 0.07
N GLY A 43 10.97 12.67 0.98
CA GLY A 43 10.71 11.26 1.34
C GLY A 43 11.94 10.51 1.87
N VAL A 44 12.84 11.20 2.57
CA VAL A 44 14.05 10.61 3.15
C VAL A 44 13.73 10.06 4.54
N THR A 45 13.80 8.74 4.68
CA THR A 45 13.53 8.04 5.95
C THR A 45 14.69 8.18 6.95
N THR A 46 14.47 7.81 8.21
CA THR A 46 15.53 7.70 9.22
C THR A 46 16.62 6.71 8.79
N GLN A 47 16.24 5.61 8.12
CA GLN A 47 17.22 4.69 7.55
C GLN A 47 18.09 5.38 6.49
N MET A 48 17.48 6.17 5.60
CA MET A 48 18.23 6.93 4.61
C MET A 48 19.13 8.02 5.24
N LEU A 49 18.68 8.67 6.32
CA LEU A 49 19.51 9.59 7.09
C LEU A 49 20.69 8.89 7.77
N ASN A 50 20.50 7.66 8.26
CA ASN A 50 21.58 6.82 8.75
C ASN A 50 22.62 6.52 7.65
N GLU A 51 22.17 6.13 6.45
CA GLU A 51 23.03 5.90 5.29
C GLU A 51 23.81 7.15 4.87
N LEU A 52 23.17 8.34 4.91
CA LEU A 52 23.79 9.61 4.52
C LEU A 52 24.80 10.14 5.53
N SER A 53 24.45 10.09 6.81
CA SER A 53 25.20 10.77 7.87
C SER A 53 26.18 9.86 8.62
N GLY A 54 25.93 8.55 8.61
CA GLY A 54 26.67 7.57 9.42
C GLY A 54 26.28 7.53 10.90
N TYR A 55 25.36 8.39 11.36
CA TYR A 55 24.82 8.34 12.73
C TYR A 55 23.84 7.19 12.88
N SER A 56 23.80 6.53 14.03
CA SER A 56 22.85 5.45 14.26
C SER A 56 21.41 5.96 14.22
N MET A 57 20.44 5.11 13.85
CA MET A 57 19.03 5.49 13.85
C MET A 57 18.55 5.98 15.23
N ASN A 58 19.10 5.43 16.32
CA ASN A 58 18.81 5.90 17.67
C ASN A 58 19.30 7.33 17.90
N ASP A 59 20.53 7.64 17.47
CA ASP A 59 21.08 9.00 17.61
C ASP A 59 20.27 10.00 16.78
N ILE A 60 19.84 9.60 15.58
CA ILE A 60 18.98 10.42 14.71
C ILE A 60 17.62 10.66 15.39
N SER A 61 17.04 9.62 15.99
CA SER A 61 15.78 9.73 16.73
C SER A 61 15.90 10.64 17.95
N GLU A 62 16.93 10.47 18.76
CA GLU A 62 17.19 11.35 19.90
C GLU A 62 17.44 12.80 19.46
N TYR A 63 18.13 13.00 18.33
CA TYR A 63 18.41 14.32 17.76
C TYR A 63 17.12 15.09 17.45
N PHE A 64 16.16 14.48 16.76
CA PHE A 64 14.87 15.13 16.47
C PHE A 64 13.98 15.27 17.69
N LYS A 65 14.03 14.31 18.61
CA LYS A 65 13.25 14.35 19.86
C LYS A 65 13.61 15.53 20.75
N THR A 66 14.82 16.10 20.63
CA THR A 66 15.21 17.30 21.37
C THR A 66 14.32 18.52 21.09
N ILE A 67 13.58 18.51 19.97
CA ILE A 67 12.65 19.55 19.56
C ILE A 67 11.22 19.03 19.39
N ASP A 68 10.87 17.96 20.11
CA ASP A 68 9.54 17.33 20.09
C ASP A 68 9.10 16.83 18.69
N LEU A 69 10.06 16.52 17.80
CA LEU A 69 9.81 15.83 16.53
C LEU A 69 10.09 14.34 16.67
N GLU A 70 9.17 13.50 16.21
CA GLU A 70 9.30 12.04 16.29
C GLU A 70 9.76 11.51 14.92
N SER A 71 10.89 10.79 14.88
CA SER A 71 11.42 10.23 13.62
C SER A 71 10.50 9.25 12.92
N ARG A 72 9.55 8.67 13.66
CA ARG A 72 8.48 7.89 13.05
C ARG A 72 7.71 8.68 12.00
N ASP A 73 7.61 10.01 12.09
CA ASP A 73 6.89 10.80 11.08
C ASP A 73 7.71 10.97 9.75
N LEU A 74 8.99 10.55 9.75
CA LEU A 74 9.83 10.35 8.56
C LEU A 74 9.76 8.91 8.06
N ASP A 75 9.61 7.96 8.99
CA ASP A 75 9.66 6.54 8.71
C ASP A 75 8.31 5.92 8.42
N ASP A 76 7.20 6.57 8.81
CA ASP A 76 5.83 6.30 8.39
C ASP A 76 5.77 6.72 6.93
N PRO A 77 6.08 5.78 6.02
CA PRO A 77 6.12 6.12 4.63
C PRO A 77 4.66 6.11 4.22
N PHE A 78 4.22 7.14 3.51
CA PHE A 78 2.96 6.99 2.82
C PHE A 78 3.20 6.01 1.67
N ILE A 79 3.08 4.72 1.95
CA ILE A 79 3.28 3.65 0.97
C ILE A 79 1.99 3.31 0.29
N LEU A 80 2.00 3.30 -1.02
CA LEU A 80 0.75 3.21 -1.76
C LEU A 80 0.11 1.81 -1.69
N VAL A 81 0.87 0.76 -1.34
CA VAL A 81 0.37 -0.62 -1.32
C VAL A 81 0.16 -1.14 0.10
N ASN A 82 1.22 -1.26 0.93
CA ASN A 82 1.14 -1.72 2.33
C ASN A 82 2.47 -1.54 3.09
N SER A 83 2.41 -1.43 4.43
CA SER A 83 3.56 -1.12 5.30
C SER A 83 4.57 -2.22 5.55
N ASP A 84 4.17 -3.49 5.61
CA ASP A 84 5.11 -4.58 5.84
C ASP A 84 4.60 -5.97 5.41
N LEU A 85 4.58 -6.21 4.11
CA LEU A 85 4.10 -7.49 3.56
C LEU A 85 4.99 -8.70 3.88
N ASN A 86 6.23 -8.49 4.34
CA ASN A 86 7.18 -9.56 4.64
C ASN A 86 7.19 -10.64 3.53
N SER A 87 6.93 -11.91 3.87
CA SER A 87 6.91 -13.03 2.91
C SER A 87 5.73 -12.99 1.91
N LEU A 88 4.72 -12.15 2.15
CA LEU A 88 3.56 -11.98 1.27
C LEU A 88 3.83 -11.00 0.12
N GLU A 89 4.97 -10.30 0.12
CA GLU A 89 5.34 -9.33 -0.91
C GLU A 89 5.29 -9.94 -2.32
N SER A 90 5.62 -11.24 -2.44
CA SER A 90 5.56 -12.00 -3.71
C SER A 90 4.17 -12.12 -4.34
N LEU A 91 3.12 -11.81 -3.58
CA LEU A 91 1.73 -11.87 -4.05
C LEU A 91 1.30 -10.57 -4.71
N VAL A 92 2.01 -9.46 -4.44
CA VAL A 92 1.71 -8.18 -5.06
C VAL A 92 2.18 -8.19 -6.51
N SER A 93 1.26 -7.91 -7.42
CA SER A 93 1.59 -7.82 -8.84
C SER A 93 0.56 -6.97 -9.59
N LEU A 94 0.99 -6.42 -10.72
CA LEU A 94 0.07 -5.82 -11.68
C LEU A 94 -0.86 -6.88 -12.27
N ASN A 95 -2.12 -6.49 -12.46
CA ASN A 95 -3.04 -7.31 -13.22
C ASN A 95 -2.62 -7.36 -14.69
N THR A 96 -2.35 -8.57 -15.18
CA THR A 96 -2.01 -8.86 -16.58
C THR A 96 -3.08 -9.70 -17.27
N LYS A 97 -4.23 -9.90 -16.61
CA LYS A 97 -5.35 -10.64 -17.17
C LYS A 97 -6.14 -9.79 -18.16
N GLU A 98 -6.72 -10.48 -19.12
CA GLU A 98 -7.59 -9.91 -20.14
C GLU A 98 -9.04 -10.36 -19.91
N ASP A 99 -9.94 -9.95 -20.81
CA ASP A 99 -11.35 -10.34 -20.80
C ASP A 99 -12.01 -10.11 -19.44
N THR A 100 -12.70 -11.10 -18.88
CA THR A 100 -13.49 -11.03 -17.65
C THR A 100 -12.68 -10.62 -16.42
N LEU A 101 -11.37 -10.87 -16.41
CA LEU A 101 -10.47 -10.50 -15.30
C LEU A 101 -9.62 -9.26 -15.59
N SER A 102 -9.82 -8.58 -16.73
CA SER A 102 -9.18 -7.28 -16.99
C SER A 102 -9.60 -6.23 -15.97
N ASN A 103 -8.74 -5.23 -15.72
CA ASN A 103 -9.07 -4.11 -14.81
C ASN A 103 -10.39 -3.43 -15.21
N THR A 104 -10.60 -3.17 -16.51
CA THR A 104 -11.85 -2.59 -17.01
C THR A 104 -13.08 -3.44 -16.69
N SER A 105 -12.97 -4.76 -16.80
CA SER A 105 -14.10 -5.66 -16.50
C SER A 105 -14.36 -5.78 -15.00
N LEU A 106 -13.30 -5.83 -14.18
CA LEU A 106 -13.41 -5.86 -12.72
C LEU A 106 -14.02 -4.56 -12.19
N HIS A 107 -13.57 -3.42 -12.69
CA HIS A 107 -14.13 -2.10 -12.38
C HIS A 107 -15.63 -2.04 -12.70
N ALA A 108 -16.03 -2.44 -13.91
CA ALA A 108 -17.44 -2.48 -14.30
C ALA A 108 -18.26 -3.45 -13.44
N ALA A 109 -17.70 -4.60 -13.07
CA ALA A 109 -18.35 -5.58 -12.20
C ALA A 109 -18.54 -5.04 -10.78
N THR A 110 -17.57 -4.30 -10.23
CA THR A 110 -17.67 -3.65 -8.92
C THR A 110 -18.79 -2.60 -8.92
N ILE A 111 -18.83 -1.72 -9.93
CA ILE A 111 -19.90 -0.73 -10.08
C ILE A 111 -21.28 -1.42 -10.19
N GLN A 112 -21.39 -2.48 -10.99
CA GLN A 112 -22.63 -3.23 -11.09
C GLN A 112 -23.04 -3.81 -9.74
N LYS A 113 -22.09 -4.36 -8.98
CA LYS A 113 -22.36 -4.94 -7.67
C LYS A 113 -22.81 -3.88 -6.66
N ILE A 114 -22.24 -2.68 -6.69
CA ILE A 114 -22.73 -1.53 -5.90
C ILE A 114 -24.19 -1.23 -6.26
N HIS A 115 -24.52 -1.13 -7.55
CA HIS A 115 -25.92 -0.94 -7.98
C HIS A 115 -26.86 -2.04 -7.46
N GLU A 116 -26.41 -3.29 -7.46
CA GLU A 116 -27.20 -4.44 -6.99
C GLU A 116 -27.44 -4.41 -5.48
N LEU A 117 -26.43 -4.10 -4.68
CA LEU A 117 -26.50 -4.03 -3.21
C LEU A 117 -27.36 -2.86 -2.74
N PHE A 118 -27.20 -1.69 -3.35
CA PHE A 118 -27.88 -0.46 -2.96
C PHE A 118 -29.15 -0.16 -3.77
N LYS A 119 -29.71 -1.15 -4.49
CA LYS A 119 -30.93 -0.98 -5.31
C LYS A 119 -32.15 -0.46 -4.53
N ASN A 120 -32.20 -0.71 -3.22
CA ASN A 120 -33.28 -0.25 -2.33
C ASN A 120 -32.98 1.12 -1.70
N GLU A 121 -31.77 1.64 -1.87
CA GLU A 121 -31.29 2.94 -1.39
C GLU A 121 -30.54 3.67 -2.52
N PRO A 122 -31.19 3.92 -3.67
CA PRO A 122 -30.52 4.39 -4.89
C PRO A 122 -29.81 5.74 -4.72
N GLN A 123 -30.20 6.53 -3.73
CA GLN A 123 -29.53 7.79 -3.38
C GLN A 123 -28.11 7.61 -2.84
N LYS A 124 -27.75 6.42 -2.32
CA LYS A 124 -26.41 6.09 -1.82
C LYS A 124 -25.46 5.59 -2.90
N ILE A 125 -25.99 5.23 -4.07
CA ILE A 125 -25.20 4.64 -5.16
C ILE A 125 -24.08 5.58 -5.63
N PRO A 126 -24.34 6.89 -5.89
CA PRO A 126 -23.28 7.82 -6.29
C PRO A 126 -22.16 7.88 -5.25
N ASP A 127 -22.51 8.08 -3.97
CA ASP A 127 -21.54 8.15 -2.87
C ASP A 127 -20.67 6.88 -2.80
N LYS A 128 -21.27 5.70 -2.97
CA LYS A 128 -20.52 4.42 -2.92
C LYS A 128 -19.64 4.17 -4.15
N ILE A 129 -20.02 4.71 -5.31
CA ILE A 129 -19.14 4.71 -6.49
C ILE A 129 -17.99 5.69 -6.25
N ASP A 130 -18.27 6.89 -5.73
CA ASP A 130 -17.24 7.88 -5.41
C ASP A 130 -16.24 7.32 -4.37
N ASP A 131 -16.72 6.65 -3.32
CA ASP A 131 -15.86 5.98 -2.33
C ASP A 131 -14.91 4.95 -2.98
N TYR A 132 -15.42 4.14 -3.91
CA TYR A 132 -14.64 3.16 -4.67
C TYR A 132 -13.59 3.82 -5.57
N GLU A 133 -13.96 4.86 -6.31
CA GLU A 133 -13.05 5.58 -7.21
C GLU A 133 -11.96 6.31 -6.41
N VAL A 134 -12.33 6.93 -5.29
CA VAL A 134 -11.41 7.66 -4.42
C VAL A 134 -10.35 6.73 -3.85
N MET A 135 -10.66 5.47 -3.53
CA MET A 135 -9.67 4.48 -3.06
C MET A 135 -8.39 4.43 -3.91
N PHE A 136 -8.49 4.59 -5.23
CA PHE A 136 -7.34 4.60 -6.14
C PHE A 136 -6.90 6.01 -6.56
N ASN A 137 -7.69 7.02 -6.21
CA ASN A 137 -7.49 8.41 -6.59
C ASN A 137 -7.22 9.32 -5.37
N LEU A 138 -6.84 8.75 -4.22
CA LEU A 138 -6.43 9.52 -3.04
C LEU A 138 -5.24 10.47 -3.33
N GLY A 139 -4.60 10.32 -4.51
CA GLY A 139 -3.35 10.99 -4.84
C GLY A 139 -2.27 10.51 -3.88
N PRO A 140 -0.99 10.69 -4.20
CA PRO A 140 -0.02 10.50 -3.15
C PRO A 140 -0.25 11.57 -2.08
N PRO A 141 -0.36 11.15 -0.81
CA PRO A 141 -0.50 12.08 0.32
C PRO A 141 0.72 12.99 0.48
N ARG A 142 1.79 12.78 -0.29
CA ARG A 142 2.97 13.64 -0.37
C ARG A 142 3.24 14.07 -1.82
N SER A 143 3.53 15.35 -2.01
CA SER A 143 3.84 15.91 -3.34
C SER A 143 5.00 15.22 -4.06
N TYR A 144 5.96 14.63 -3.32
CA TYR A 144 7.15 14.02 -3.91
C TYR A 144 6.88 12.75 -4.74
N GLN A 145 5.76 12.05 -4.51
CA GLN A 145 5.50 10.76 -5.17
C GLN A 145 4.85 10.93 -6.57
N ASP A 146 4.36 12.12 -6.90
CA ASP A 146 3.86 12.45 -8.25
C ASP A 146 4.85 13.30 -9.05
N ASP A 147 5.93 13.79 -8.43
CA ASP A 147 6.86 14.77 -9.03
C ASP A 147 7.60 14.22 -10.26
N ASP A 148 7.88 12.91 -10.30
CA ASP A 148 8.54 12.24 -11.43
C ASP A 148 7.59 11.37 -12.28
N SER A 149 6.29 11.38 -11.96
CA SER A 149 5.22 10.60 -12.61
C SER A 149 5.41 9.07 -12.55
N ILE A 150 6.21 8.56 -11.60
CA ILE A 150 6.52 7.14 -11.46
C ILE A 150 6.46 6.75 -9.99
N TYR A 151 5.68 5.73 -9.64
CA TYR A 151 5.80 5.08 -8.33
C TYR A 151 6.92 4.05 -8.35
N ASP A 152 7.95 4.24 -7.54
CA ASP A 152 9.01 3.25 -7.38
C ASP A 152 8.77 2.30 -6.19
N ALA A 153 9.64 1.29 -6.06
CA ALA A 153 9.53 0.26 -5.04
C ALA A 153 9.46 0.79 -3.58
N SER A 154 10.12 1.91 -3.28
CA SER A 154 10.07 2.58 -1.98
C SER A 154 8.72 3.24 -1.73
N GLU A 155 8.15 3.88 -2.73
CA GLU A 155 6.85 4.57 -2.63
C GLU A 155 5.69 3.58 -2.66
N LEU A 156 5.84 2.47 -3.38
CA LEU A 156 4.89 1.37 -3.35
C LEU A 156 4.94 0.61 -2.02
N GLY A 157 6.09 0.56 -1.34
CA GLY A 157 6.32 -0.30 -0.17
C GLY A 157 6.55 -1.77 -0.56
N VAL A 158 6.96 -2.03 -1.80
CA VAL A 158 7.09 -3.38 -2.38
C VAL A 158 8.38 -3.45 -3.20
N CYS A 159 9.40 -4.11 -2.67
CA CYS A 159 10.75 -4.16 -3.21
C CYS A 159 10.90 -5.00 -4.50
N ASN A 160 10.01 -5.95 -4.73
CA ASN A 160 10.06 -6.89 -5.85
C ASN A 160 9.41 -6.34 -7.14
N LEU A 161 8.76 -5.18 -7.07
CA LEU A 161 8.12 -4.56 -8.22
C LEU A 161 9.06 -3.61 -8.96
N ALA A 162 8.93 -3.62 -10.29
CA ALA A 162 9.47 -2.54 -11.09
C ALA A 162 8.63 -1.27 -10.88
N SER A 163 9.23 -0.10 -11.12
CA SER A 163 8.49 1.15 -11.05
C SER A 163 7.32 1.18 -12.04
N VAL A 164 6.21 1.79 -11.62
CA VAL A 164 4.96 1.88 -12.39
C VAL A 164 4.57 3.33 -12.62
N PRO A 165 3.74 3.66 -13.64
CA PRO A 165 3.23 5.01 -13.79
C PRO A 165 2.47 5.47 -12.54
N ALA A 166 2.69 6.72 -12.11
CA ALA A 166 1.99 7.35 -11.00
C ALA A 166 0.55 7.72 -11.40
N THR A 167 -0.33 6.72 -11.45
CA THR A 167 -1.72 6.88 -11.93
C THR A 167 -2.68 5.99 -11.14
N PRO A 168 -3.95 6.40 -10.94
CA PRO A 168 -4.97 5.56 -10.30
C PRO A 168 -5.10 4.17 -10.94
N GLU A 169 -4.96 4.07 -12.26
CA GLU A 169 -5.04 2.81 -12.99
C GLU A 169 -3.91 1.83 -12.62
N SER A 170 -2.74 2.33 -12.23
CA SER A 170 -1.63 1.50 -11.75
C SER A 170 -1.96 0.93 -10.38
N LEU A 171 -2.53 1.74 -9.49
CA LEU A 171 -2.94 1.31 -8.14
C LEU A 171 -4.09 0.30 -8.22
N GLU A 172 -5.12 0.58 -9.02
CA GLU A 172 -6.21 -0.37 -9.27
C GLU A 172 -5.69 -1.68 -9.88
N SER A 173 -4.71 -1.62 -10.78
CA SER A 173 -4.05 -2.80 -11.35
C SER A 173 -3.27 -3.61 -10.33
N LEU A 174 -2.53 -2.96 -9.42
CA LEU A 174 -1.82 -3.62 -8.32
C LEU A 174 -2.80 -4.27 -7.34
N PHE A 175 -3.87 -3.57 -6.98
CA PHE A 175 -4.92 -4.09 -6.11
C PHE A 175 -5.56 -5.34 -6.71
N ASN A 176 -6.06 -5.24 -7.95
CA ASN A 176 -6.71 -6.35 -8.64
C ASN A 176 -5.76 -7.53 -8.89
N GLY A 177 -4.54 -7.27 -9.36
CA GLY A 177 -3.56 -8.32 -9.62
C GLY A 177 -3.17 -9.09 -8.36
N SER A 178 -3.05 -8.40 -7.23
CA SER A 178 -2.79 -9.01 -5.93
C SER A 178 -3.94 -9.91 -5.48
N LEU A 179 -5.19 -9.44 -5.58
CA LEU A 179 -6.35 -10.25 -5.23
C LEU A 179 -6.55 -11.45 -6.17
N ILE A 180 -6.25 -11.32 -7.46
CA ILE A 180 -6.27 -12.44 -8.42
C ILE A 180 -5.25 -13.51 -7.98
N ASN A 181 -4.03 -13.12 -7.61
CA ASN A 181 -3.01 -14.08 -7.17
C ASN A 181 -3.46 -14.87 -5.93
N ILE A 182 -4.15 -14.22 -5.00
CA ILE A 182 -4.68 -14.86 -3.79
C ILE A 182 -5.85 -15.79 -4.15
N PHE A 183 -6.89 -15.26 -4.79
CA PHE A 183 -8.12 -16.01 -5.02
C PHE A 183 -7.99 -17.11 -6.08
N SER A 184 -7.01 -17.02 -6.97
CA SER A 184 -6.71 -18.10 -7.91
C SER A 184 -6.10 -19.35 -7.26
N VAL A 185 -5.56 -19.21 -6.05
CA VAL A 185 -4.90 -20.29 -5.30
C VAL A 185 -5.82 -20.90 -4.25
N LEU A 186 -6.54 -20.06 -3.50
CA LEU A 186 -7.32 -20.50 -2.35
C LEU A 186 -8.62 -21.20 -2.75
N ASP A 187 -8.90 -22.39 -2.20
CA ASP A 187 -10.21 -23.03 -2.32
C ASP A 187 -11.23 -22.56 -1.27
N ASP A 188 -12.46 -23.09 -1.36
CA ASP A 188 -13.55 -22.65 -0.48
C ASP A 188 -13.31 -23.03 0.98
N ASN A 189 -12.59 -24.13 1.26
CA ASN A 189 -12.26 -24.49 2.63
C ASN A 189 -11.23 -23.50 3.20
N GLU A 190 -10.21 -23.18 2.42
CA GLU A 190 -9.17 -22.22 2.81
C GLU A 190 -9.75 -20.82 3.01
N LEU A 191 -10.57 -20.34 2.06
CA LEU A 191 -11.24 -19.04 2.21
C LEU A 191 -12.19 -19.02 3.41
N ASN A 192 -12.94 -20.09 3.67
CA ASN A 192 -13.82 -20.15 4.86
C ASN A 192 -13.02 -20.15 6.16
N LEU A 193 -11.84 -20.78 6.19
CA LEU A 193 -10.94 -20.75 7.36
C LEU A 193 -10.41 -19.34 7.59
N ILE A 194 -9.94 -18.67 6.53
CA ILE A 194 -9.42 -17.30 6.61
C ILE A 194 -10.53 -16.32 7.02
N ASN A 195 -11.72 -16.42 6.42
CA ASN A 195 -12.87 -15.58 6.76
C ASN A 195 -13.44 -15.85 8.17
N GLY A 196 -13.31 -17.08 8.65
CA GLY A 196 -13.69 -17.47 10.01
C GLY A 196 -12.66 -17.10 11.06
N PHE A 197 -11.48 -16.60 10.66
CA PHE A 197 -10.42 -16.25 11.58
C PHE A 197 -10.79 -15.00 12.37
N SER A 198 -11.22 -15.21 13.61
CA SER A 198 -11.70 -14.16 14.52
C SER A 198 -10.62 -13.65 15.49
N ASN A 199 -9.41 -14.20 15.43
CA ASN A 199 -8.30 -13.77 16.28
C ASN A 199 -7.64 -12.53 15.67
N LYS A 200 -7.55 -11.44 16.45
CA LYS A 200 -6.88 -10.18 16.10
C LYS A 200 -5.35 -10.28 16.16
N ASN A 201 -4.79 -11.46 15.88
CA ASN A 201 -3.36 -11.70 15.92
C ASN A 201 -2.86 -11.79 14.47
N SER A 202 -2.23 -10.71 13.97
CA SER A 202 -1.65 -10.61 12.63
C SER A 202 -0.67 -11.74 12.33
N GLU A 203 0.19 -12.10 13.27
CA GLU A 203 1.18 -13.17 13.05
C GLU A 203 0.52 -14.52 12.77
N GLU A 204 -0.55 -14.85 13.50
CA GLU A 204 -1.29 -16.10 13.28
C GLU A 204 -2.12 -16.06 11.99
N TYR A 205 -2.72 -14.90 11.67
CA TYR A 205 -3.43 -14.71 10.42
C TYR A 205 -2.50 -14.81 9.21
N GLN A 206 -1.32 -14.20 9.31
CA GLN A 206 -0.26 -14.27 8.31
C GLN A 206 0.20 -15.71 8.10
N ALA A 207 0.47 -16.44 9.19
CA ALA A 207 0.84 -17.85 9.12
C ALA A 207 -0.25 -18.70 8.46
N LEU A 208 -1.53 -18.44 8.77
CA LEU A 208 -2.66 -19.11 8.14
C LEU A 208 -2.69 -18.82 6.63
N LEU A 209 -2.64 -17.55 6.23
CA LEU A 209 -2.67 -17.14 4.83
C LEU A 209 -1.50 -17.75 4.04
N ILE A 210 -0.27 -17.65 4.55
CA ILE A 210 0.91 -18.27 3.93
C ILE A 210 0.72 -19.78 3.78
N SER A 211 0.20 -20.44 4.83
CA SER A 211 0.01 -21.89 4.79
C SER A 211 -0.99 -22.31 3.71
N SER A 212 -2.12 -21.60 3.60
CA SER A 212 -3.14 -21.87 2.58
C SER A 212 -2.60 -21.60 1.16
N LEU A 213 -1.82 -20.52 0.97
CA LEU A 213 -1.22 -20.22 -0.32
C LEU A 213 -0.09 -21.20 -0.72
N SER A 214 0.56 -21.83 0.26
CA SER A 214 1.64 -22.79 0.04
C SER A 214 1.15 -24.22 -0.27
N THR A 215 -0.13 -24.52 0.01
CA THR A 215 -0.75 -25.81 -0.28
C THR A 215 -1.90 -25.66 -1.30
N PRO A 216 -1.61 -25.16 -2.51
CA PRO A 216 -2.63 -24.82 -3.50
C PRO A 216 -3.55 -26.02 -3.76
N SER A 217 -4.85 -25.76 -3.68
CA SER A 217 -5.86 -26.75 -4.02
C SER A 217 -5.73 -27.15 -5.49
N SER A 218 -6.08 -28.40 -5.81
CA SER A 218 -6.20 -28.83 -7.21
C SER A 218 -7.44 -28.25 -7.91
N ALA A 219 -8.30 -27.53 -7.18
CA ALA A 219 -9.52 -26.94 -7.70
C ALA A 219 -9.21 -25.61 -8.41
N ILE A 220 -9.40 -25.58 -9.72
CA ILE A 220 -9.29 -24.34 -10.52
C ILE A 220 -10.62 -23.59 -10.40
N ARG A 221 -10.60 -22.38 -9.81
CA ARG A 221 -11.76 -21.49 -9.79
C ARG A 221 -12.08 -20.98 -11.19
N SER A 222 -13.36 -20.73 -11.46
CA SER A 222 -13.74 -20.04 -12.68
C SER A 222 -13.45 -18.54 -12.55
N ASP A 223 -13.23 -17.86 -13.69
CA ASP A 223 -13.06 -16.41 -13.71
C ASP A 223 -14.26 -15.69 -13.09
N ALA A 224 -15.48 -16.22 -13.28
CA ALA A 224 -16.69 -15.66 -12.67
C ALA A 224 -16.67 -15.75 -11.12
N ASP A 225 -16.12 -16.84 -10.57
CA ASP A 225 -15.96 -16.98 -9.12
C ASP A 225 -14.91 -15.99 -8.59
N ILE A 226 -13.80 -15.82 -9.32
CA ILE A 226 -12.74 -14.85 -8.96
C ILE A 226 -13.28 -13.42 -9.00
N VAL A 227 -14.04 -13.04 -10.05
CA VAL A 227 -14.71 -11.73 -10.11
C VAL A 227 -15.62 -11.52 -8.90
N SER A 228 -16.42 -12.52 -8.53
CA SER A 228 -17.29 -12.44 -7.34
C SER A 228 -16.49 -12.19 -6.07
N LEU A 229 -15.37 -12.90 -5.88
CA LEU A 229 -14.51 -12.73 -4.70
C LEU A 229 -13.87 -11.34 -4.64
N ILE A 230 -13.30 -10.87 -5.75
CA ILE A 230 -12.68 -9.54 -5.85
C ILE A 230 -13.70 -8.43 -5.57
N THR A 231 -14.85 -8.48 -6.24
CA THR A 231 -15.90 -7.45 -6.07
C THR A 231 -16.46 -7.43 -4.65
N ASN A 232 -16.68 -8.60 -4.03
CA ASN A 232 -17.14 -8.65 -2.63
C ASN A 232 -16.09 -8.11 -1.66
N GLU A 233 -14.81 -8.42 -1.87
CA GLU A 233 -13.73 -7.92 -1.01
C GLU A 233 -13.54 -6.41 -1.15
N THR A 234 -13.56 -5.91 -2.39
CA THR A 234 -13.48 -4.47 -2.70
C THR A 234 -14.60 -3.71 -1.98
N ILE A 235 -15.84 -4.20 -2.08
CA ILE A 235 -16.99 -3.57 -1.44
C ILE A 235 -16.88 -3.64 0.08
N ARG A 236 -16.40 -4.75 0.63
CA ARG A 236 -16.16 -4.86 2.08
C ARG A 236 -15.19 -3.77 2.54
N ILE A 237 -14.09 -3.54 1.82
CA ILE A 237 -13.11 -2.50 2.14
C ILE A 237 -13.77 -1.11 2.07
N VAL A 238 -14.44 -0.80 0.96
CA VAL A 238 -15.15 0.47 0.76
C VAL A 238 -16.20 0.72 1.87
N GLU A 239 -17.02 -0.27 2.20
CA GLU A 239 -18.07 -0.13 3.22
C GLU A 239 -17.52 -0.03 4.64
N THR A 240 -16.38 -0.67 4.93
CA THR A 240 -15.84 -0.71 6.29
C THR A 240 -15.05 0.56 6.62
N TYR A 241 -14.39 1.18 5.63
CA TYR A 241 -13.38 2.20 5.90
C TYR A 241 -13.57 3.52 5.16
N TRP A 242 -14.39 3.57 4.09
CA TRP A 242 -14.64 4.78 3.31
C TRP A 242 -16.01 5.41 3.61
N ASP A 243 -16.68 5.06 4.71
CA ASP A 243 -17.82 5.88 5.18
C ASP A 243 -17.24 7.15 5.83
N ILE A 244 -17.00 8.17 5.00
CA ILE A 244 -16.21 9.41 5.23
C ILE A 244 -16.89 10.37 6.24
N GLY A 245 -17.11 9.88 7.46
CA GLY A 245 -17.57 10.67 8.59
C GLY A 245 -16.45 11.06 9.56
N ASP A 246 -15.47 10.18 9.80
CA ASP A 246 -14.58 10.31 10.96
C ASP A 246 -13.23 9.54 10.86
N VAL A 247 -12.81 9.02 9.70
CA VAL A 247 -11.57 8.22 9.60
C VAL A 247 -10.62 8.79 8.54
N GLU A 248 -9.92 9.87 8.88
CA GLU A 248 -8.86 10.45 8.04
C GLU A 248 -7.47 9.82 8.31
N ASP A 249 -7.31 8.92 9.30
CA ASP A 249 -5.98 8.65 9.88
C ASP A 249 -5.44 7.20 9.79
N ASP A 250 -6.19 6.21 9.29
CA ASP A 250 -5.80 4.78 9.43
C ASP A 250 -5.57 4.03 8.09
N LEU A 251 -5.29 4.73 6.99
CA LEU A 251 -4.99 4.10 5.69
C LEU A 251 -3.62 4.52 5.18
N ASP A 252 -2.67 3.60 5.31
CA ASP A 252 -1.32 3.82 4.79
C ASP A 252 -1.27 3.45 3.29
N GLY A 253 -1.91 2.35 2.87
CA GLY A 253 -1.92 1.85 1.48
C GLY A 253 -3.19 1.09 1.03
N ILE A 254 -3.35 0.92 -0.29
CA ILE A 254 -4.57 0.37 -0.92
C ILE A 254 -4.88 -1.09 -0.55
N LEU A 255 -3.92 -1.84 0.00
CA LEU A 255 -4.10 -3.24 0.41
C LEU A 255 -4.22 -3.44 1.93
N ASP A 256 -4.14 -2.39 2.74
CA ASP A 256 -4.11 -2.47 4.22
C ASP A 256 -5.32 -3.21 4.81
N TYR A 257 -6.47 -3.08 4.17
CA TYR A 257 -7.68 -3.77 4.61
C TYR A 257 -8.04 -4.99 3.77
N SER A 258 -7.21 -5.35 2.79
CA SER A 258 -7.33 -6.63 2.10
C SER A 258 -6.82 -7.77 2.99
N TYR A 259 -7.01 -9.02 2.54
CA TYR A 259 -6.35 -10.19 3.14
C TYR A 259 -4.84 -10.01 3.33
N LEU A 260 -4.16 -9.24 2.47
CA LEU A 260 -2.72 -8.99 2.61
C LEU A 260 -2.43 -8.05 3.77
N GLY A 261 -3.16 -6.95 3.91
CA GLY A 261 -2.93 -6.00 4.98
C GLY A 261 -3.43 -6.47 6.36
N LEU A 262 -4.51 -7.25 6.41
CA LEU A 262 -4.92 -7.91 7.66
C LEU A 262 -3.88 -8.92 8.17
N ALA A 263 -2.98 -9.39 7.30
CA ALA A 263 -1.85 -10.23 7.67
C ALA A 263 -0.62 -9.45 8.16
N THR A 264 -0.68 -8.12 8.21
CA THR A 264 0.45 -7.27 8.61
C THR A 264 0.14 -6.36 9.80
N ILE A 265 -1.13 -6.26 10.23
CA ILE A 265 -1.62 -5.41 11.33
C ILE A 265 -1.82 -6.18 12.64
#